data_AF-A0A6B9YFR7-F1
#
_entry.id   AF-A0A6B9YFR7-F1
#
_cell.length_a   1.000
_cell.length_b   1.000
_cell.length_c   1.000
_cell.angle_alpha   90.00
_cell.angle_beta   90.00
_cell.angle_gamma   90.00
#
_symmetry.space_group_name_H-M   'P 1'
#
loop_
_entity.id
_entity.type
_entity.pdbx_description
1 polymer ?
#
loop_
_entity_poly.entity_id
_entity_poly.type
_entity_poly.pdbx_seq_one_letter_code
_entity_poly.pdbx_strand_id
1 'polypeptide(L)'
;MKKWIALCFAFMLTLGLSAPVISAEDHDQMETNLEDVELNEAQQQELEALHSQMFKLHEQLVSKYVEFGILSEEKAEKKLEHMKKHQEKLKENGFVPYWKDKKHKKDEED
;
A
#
# COMPACT_ATOMS: atom_id res chain seq x y z
N MET A 1 -48.43 -12.59 -23.76
CA MET A 1 -47.59 -12.12 -22.63
C MET A 1 -47.19 -13.24 -21.65
N LYS A 2 -48.07 -14.17 -21.24
CA LYS A 2 -47.74 -15.21 -20.24
C LYS A 2 -46.72 -16.29 -20.66
N LYS A 3 -46.61 -16.62 -21.96
CA LYS A 3 -45.61 -17.58 -22.47
C LYS A 3 -44.19 -16.99 -22.57
N TRP A 4 -44.08 -15.66 -22.62
CA TRP A 4 -42.79 -14.95 -22.66
C TRP A 4 -42.20 -14.76 -21.25
N ILE A 5 -43.06 -14.69 -20.22
CA ILE A 5 -42.64 -14.62 -18.81
C ILE A 5 -41.96 -15.93 -18.37
N ALA A 6 -42.43 -17.08 -18.86
CA ALA A 6 -41.80 -18.38 -18.58
C ALA A 6 -40.40 -18.51 -19.21
N LEU A 7 -40.17 -17.88 -20.37
CA LEU A 7 -38.87 -17.90 -21.06
C LEU A 7 -37.83 -17.04 -20.32
N CYS A 8 -38.25 -15.90 -19.75
CA CYS A 8 -37.37 -15.03 -18.95
C CYS A 8 -36.97 -15.67 -17.62
N PHE A 9 -37.86 -16.43 -16.98
CA PHE A 9 -37.54 -17.16 -15.73
C PHE A 9 -36.56 -18.31 -15.95
N ALA A 10 -36.61 -18.99 -17.11
CA ALA A 10 -35.66 -20.04 -17.45
C ALA A 10 -34.24 -19.51 -17.71
N PHE A 11 -34.10 -18.30 -18.24
CA PHE A 11 -32.81 -17.66 -18.47
C PHE A 11 -32.16 -17.11 -17.18
N MET A 12 -32.96 -16.77 -16.17
CA MET A 12 -32.46 -16.26 -14.89
C MET A 12 -31.88 -17.36 -13.98
N LEU A 13 -32.24 -18.62 -14.21
CA LEU A 13 -31.73 -19.76 -13.43
C LEU A 13 -30.32 -20.22 -13.85
N THR A 14 -29.87 -19.87 -15.06
CA THR A 14 -28.53 -20.26 -15.58
C THR A 14 -27.40 -19.31 -15.20
N LEU A 15 -27.72 -18.14 -14.62
CA LEU A 15 -26.73 -17.14 -14.20
C LEU A 15 -26.18 -17.35 -12.78
N GLY A 16 -26.69 -18.33 -12.03
CA GLY A 16 -26.31 -18.57 -10.64
C GLY A 16 -25.12 -19.53 -10.41
N LEU A 17 -24.53 -20.10 -11.47
CA LEU A 17 -23.51 -21.17 -11.37
C LEU A 17 -22.10 -20.76 -11.80
N SER A 18 -21.85 -19.48 -12.06
CA SER A 18 -20.52 -18.94 -12.37
C SER A 18 -20.06 -17.92 -11.32
N ALA A 19 -20.31 -18.18 -10.04
CA ALA A 19 -19.48 -17.57 -9.01
C ALA A 19 -18.12 -18.29 -9.10
N PRO A 20 -17.00 -17.61 -9.43
CA PRO A 20 -15.70 -18.21 -9.17
C PRO A 20 -15.69 -18.51 -7.68
N VAL A 21 -15.58 -19.79 -7.33
CA VAL A 21 -15.13 -20.20 -6.01
C VAL A 21 -13.77 -19.52 -5.86
N ILE A 22 -13.73 -18.43 -5.09
CA ILE A 22 -12.48 -17.89 -4.59
C ILE A 22 -12.01 -18.95 -3.59
N SER A 23 -11.34 -19.97 -4.13
CA SER A 23 -10.53 -20.89 -3.36
C SER A 23 -9.50 -20.01 -2.68
N ALA A 24 -9.48 -19.98 -1.36
CA ALA A 24 -8.36 -19.46 -0.58
C ALA A 24 -7.19 -20.45 -0.71
N GLU A 25 -6.81 -20.75 -1.95
CA GLU A 25 -5.59 -21.45 -2.30
C GLU A 25 -4.46 -20.47 -2.05
N ASP A 26 -3.68 -20.81 -1.04
CA ASP A 26 -2.28 -20.47 -0.84
C ASP A 26 -1.83 -19.21 -1.58
N HIS A 27 -1.79 -18.10 -0.84
CA HIS A 27 -1.11 -16.88 -1.28
C HIS A 27 0.41 -17.11 -1.17
N ASP A 28 0.89 -18.14 -1.88
CA ASP A 28 2.31 -18.44 -2.04
C ASP A 28 2.85 -17.35 -2.96
N GLN A 29 3.23 -16.26 -2.30
CA GLN A 29 4.37 -15.42 -2.59
C GLN A 29 4.74 -15.36 -4.08
N MET A 30 4.11 -14.43 -4.80
CA MET A 30 4.80 -13.80 -5.92
C MET A 30 5.93 -12.94 -5.33
N GLU A 31 6.99 -13.60 -4.87
CA GLU A 31 8.21 -13.00 -4.34
C GLU A 31 8.88 -12.29 -5.54
N THR A 32 8.44 -11.06 -5.79
CA THR A 32 9.07 -10.23 -6.82
C THR A 32 10.44 -9.89 -6.28
N ASN A 33 11.51 -10.41 -6.89
CA ASN A 33 12.86 -10.06 -6.49
C ASN A 33 13.11 -8.58 -6.80
N LEU A 34 12.96 -7.75 -5.78
CA LEU A 34 13.09 -6.30 -5.89
C LEU A 34 14.53 -5.87 -6.19
N GLU A 35 15.51 -6.76 -5.99
CA GLU A 35 16.92 -6.51 -6.31
C GLU A 35 17.15 -6.43 -7.83
N ASP A 36 16.25 -7.00 -8.64
CA ASP A 36 16.36 -7.00 -10.10
C ASP A 36 15.56 -5.85 -10.76
N VAL A 37 14.86 -5.01 -9.97
CA VAL A 37 14.04 -3.92 -10.50
C VAL A 37 14.86 -2.63 -10.57
N GLU A 38 15.23 -2.22 -11.77
CA GLU A 38 15.82 -0.92 -12.05
C GLU A 38 14.79 0.03 -12.69
N LEU A 39 14.55 1.18 -12.05
CA LEU A 39 13.69 2.23 -12.58
C LEU A 39 14.47 3.16 -13.50
N ASN A 40 13.87 3.59 -14.60
CA ASN A 40 14.45 4.64 -15.44
C ASN A 40 14.30 6.04 -14.80
N GLU A 41 15.01 7.03 -15.34
CA GLU A 41 15.03 8.39 -14.79
C GLU A 41 13.64 9.05 -14.70
N ALA A 42 12.78 8.86 -15.71
CA ALA A 42 11.43 9.43 -15.70
C ALA A 42 10.57 8.81 -14.59
N GLN A 43 10.65 7.49 -14.41
CA GLN A 43 9.94 6.77 -13.34
C GLN A 43 10.43 7.22 -11.95
N GLN A 44 11.74 7.39 -11.78
CA GLN A 44 12.30 7.90 -10.53
C GLN A 44 11.85 9.33 -10.24
N GLN A 45 11.79 10.20 -11.24
CA GLN A 45 11.28 11.57 -11.10
C GLN A 45 9.80 11.61 -10.70
N GLU A 46 8.97 10.73 -11.29
CA GLU A 46 7.56 10.59 -10.91
C GLU A 46 7.42 10.20 -9.44
N LEU A 47 8.20 9.22 -8.98
CA LEU A 47 8.21 8.78 -7.59
C LEU A 47 8.75 9.87 -6.64
N GLU A 48 9.82 10.58 -7.01
CA GLU A 48 10.36 11.69 -6.23
C GLU A 48 9.30 12.79 -6.03
N ALA A 49 8.57 13.13 -7.09
CA ALA A 49 7.50 14.12 -7.03
C ALA A 49 6.35 13.69 -6.10
N LEU A 50 5.95 12.41 -6.13
CA LEU A 50 4.92 11.87 -5.25
C LEU A 50 5.38 11.84 -3.78
N HIS A 51 6.59 11.36 -3.51
CA HIS A 51 7.16 11.35 -2.16
C HIS A 51 7.31 12.76 -1.60
N SER A 52 7.74 13.74 -2.40
CA SER A 52 7.84 15.14 -1.98
C SER A 52 6.48 15.73 -1.61
N GLN A 53 5.44 15.45 -2.41
CA GLN A 53 4.07 15.90 -2.10
C GLN A 53 3.54 15.28 -0.82
N MET A 54 3.74 13.97 -0.65
CA MET A 54 3.36 13.25 0.57
C MET A 54 4.08 13.83 1.80
N PHE A 55 5.38 14.11 1.69
CA PHE A 55 6.16 14.71 2.78
C PHE A 55 5.59 16.06 3.20
N LYS A 56 5.32 16.96 2.24
CA LYS A 56 4.72 18.28 2.52
C LYS A 56 3.36 18.17 3.20
N LEU A 57 2.50 17.26 2.73
CA LEU A 57 1.19 17.04 3.33
C LEU A 57 1.33 16.51 4.77
N HIS A 58 2.29 15.62 5.00
CA HIS A 58 2.55 15.07 6.32
C HIS A 58 3.13 16.10 7.29
N GLU A 59 3.97 17.03 6.81
CA GLU A 59 4.46 18.16 7.59
C GLU A 59 3.30 19.03 8.07
N GLN A 60 2.38 19.39 7.17
CA GLN A 60 1.17 20.13 7.52
C GLN A 60 0.33 19.38 8.57
N LEU A 61 0.18 18.06 8.42
CA LEU A 61 -0.56 17.23 9.38
C LEU A 61 0.11 17.24 10.76
N VAL A 62 1.45 17.13 10.81
CA VAL A 62 2.21 17.21 12.06
C VAL A 62 2.03 18.57 12.72
N SER A 63 2.12 19.66 11.95
CA SER A 63 1.85 21.01 12.47
C SER A 63 0.45 21.14 13.06
N LYS A 64 -0.57 20.55 12.42
CA LYS A 64 -1.94 20.53 12.96
C LYS A 64 -2.05 19.73 14.25
N TYR A 65 -1.33 18.61 14.39
CA TYR A 65 -1.30 17.88 15.65
C TYR A 65 -0.63 18.66 16.78
N VAL A 66 0.37 19.50 16.49
CA VAL A 66 0.96 20.41 17.47
C VAL A 66 -0.05 21.51 17.85
N GLU A 67 -0.68 22.14 16.86
CA GLU A 67 -1.69 23.18 17.06
C GLU A 67 -2.86 22.71 17.94
N PHE A 68 -3.28 21.45 17.77
CA PHE A 68 -4.36 20.85 18.56
C PHE A 68 -3.90 20.28 19.90
N GLY A 69 -2.61 20.40 20.25
CA GLY A 69 -2.04 19.87 21.49
C GLY A 69 -1.98 18.33 21.56
N ILE A 70 -2.17 17.65 20.43
CA ILE A 70 -2.11 16.18 20.33
C ILE A 70 -0.66 15.71 20.35
N LEU A 71 0.26 16.51 19.80
CA LEU A 71 1.68 16.22 19.70
C LEU A 71 2.51 17.36 20.29
N SER A 72 3.56 17.05 21.05
CA SER A 72 4.51 18.07 21.49
C SER A 72 5.43 18.49 20.35
N GLU A 73 5.95 19.73 20.42
CA GLU A 73 6.91 20.26 19.44
C GLU A 73 8.14 19.36 19.28
N GLU A 74 8.73 18.91 20.39
CA GLU A 74 9.88 17.99 20.38
C GLU A 74 9.58 16.69 19.60
N LYS A 75 8.40 16.09 19.81
CA LYS A 75 8.00 14.87 19.09
C LYS A 75 7.71 15.16 17.61
N ALA A 76 7.17 16.33 17.30
CA ALA A 76 6.94 16.78 15.94
C ALA A 76 8.27 16.92 15.18
N GLU A 77 9.26 17.60 15.76
CA GLU A 77 10.59 17.76 15.17
C GLU A 77 11.26 16.42 14.89
N LYS A 78 11.26 15.52 15.88
CA LYS A 78 11.83 14.18 15.71
C LYS A 78 11.13 13.39 14.60
N LYS A 79 9.81 13.52 14.48
CA LYS A 79 9.03 12.87 13.42
C LYS A 79 9.41 13.41 12.04
N LEU A 80 9.55 14.72 11.91
CA LEU A 80 9.99 15.35 10.65
C LEU A 80 11.43 14.97 10.29
N GLU A 81 12.33 14.87 11.28
CA GLU A 81 13.71 14.39 11.07
C GLU A 81 13.74 12.96 10.52
N HIS A 82 12.99 12.04 11.14
CA HIS A 82 12.88 10.67 10.67
C HIS A 82 12.34 10.57 9.23
N MET A 83 11.38 11.42 8.89
CA MET A 83 10.84 11.47 7.53
C MET A 83 11.84 12.01 6.51
N LYS A 84 12.61 13.06 6.85
CA LYS A 84 13.68 13.57 5.98
C LYS A 84 14.72 12.49 5.70
N LYS A 85 15.16 11.80 6.75
CA LYS A 85 16.08 10.66 6.63
C LYS A 85 15.50 9.53 5.77
N HIS A 86 14.20 9.28 5.85
CA HIS A 86 13.55 8.29 5.00
C HIS A 86 13.55 8.71 3.53
N GLN A 87 13.29 9.99 3.24
CA GLN A 87 13.34 10.52 1.88
C GLN A 87 14.74 10.43 1.26
N GLU A 88 15.79 10.70 2.05
CA GLU A 88 17.19 10.51 1.60
C GLU A 88 17.47 9.05 1.23
N LYS A 89 17.05 8.10 2.07
CA LYS A 89 17.21 6.67 1.78
C LYS A 89 16.46 6.21 0.54
N LEU A 90 15.26 6.75 0.31
CA LEU A 90 14.49 6.49 -0.91
C LEU A 90 15.19 7.04 -2.15
N LYS A 91 15.93 8.14 -2.03
CA LYS A 91 16.71 8.68 -3.14
C LYS A 91 17.95 7.81 -3.41
N GLU A 92 18.63 7.37 -2.36
CA GLU A 92 19.82 6.50 -2.45
C GLU A 92 19.53 5.14 -3.09
N ASN A 93 18.34 4.57 -2.87
CA ASN A 93 17.95 3.27 -3.42
C ASN A 93 17.14 3.36 -4.73
N GLY A 94 17.12 4.53 -5.39
CA GLY A 94 16.39 4.71 -6.65
C GLY A 94 14.88 4.56 -6.53
N PHE A 95 14.32 4.83 -5.35
CA PHE A 95 12.89 4.69 -5.00
C PHE A 95 12.36 3.25 -5.05
N VAL A 96 13.24 2.25 -4.98
CA VAL A 96 12.85 0.84 -4.89
C VAL A 96 12.77 0.42 -3.40
N PRO A 97 11.56 0.24 -2.83
CA PRO A 97 11.42 -0.08 -1.42
C PRO A 97 12.01 -1.44 -1.10
N TYR A 98 12.75 -1.55 0.01
CA TYR A 98 13.31 -2.82 0.46
C TYR A 98 12.41 -3.48 1.49
N TRP A 99 11.54 -4.38 1.02
CA TRP A 99 10.66 -5.18 1.86
C TRP A 99 11.42 -6.44 2.27
N LYS A 100 12.35 -6.35 3.23
CA LYS A 100 12.82 -7.57 3.89
C LYS A 100 11.64 -8.18 4.63
N ASP A 101 11.34 -9.44 4.33
CA ASP A 101 10.46 -10.25 5.15
C ASP A 101 10.98 -10.27 6.58
N LYS A 102 10.34 -9.49 7.44
CA LYS A 102 10.48 -9.68 8.88
C LYS A 102 9.71 -10.94 9.18
N LYS A 103 10.40 -12.09 9.16
CA LYS A 103 9.90 -13.29 9.84
C LYS A 103 9.62 -12.88 11.28
N HIS A 104 8.34 -12.74 11.60
CA HIS A 104 7.90 -12.55 12.98
C HIS A 104 8.47 -13.72 13.76
N LYS A 105 9.42 -13.46 14.66
CA LYS A 105 9.77 -14.45 15.68
C LYS A 105 8.48 -14.65 16.46
N LYS A 106 7.89 -15.84 16.36
CA LYS A 106 6.90 -16.26 17.34
C LYS A 106 7.68 -16.30 18.64
N ASP A 107 7.33 -15.43 19.57
CA ASP A 107 7.80 -15.54 20.94
C ASP A 107 7.23 -16.87 21.45
N GLU A 108 8.07 -17.90 21.53
CA GLU A 108 7.74 -19.12 22.26
C GLU A 108 7.73 -18.73 23.74
N GLU A 109 6.52 -18.65 24.30
CA GLU A 109 6.30 -18.55 25.75
C GLU A 109 6.72 -19.88 26.38
N ASP A 110 7.83 -19.88 27.13
CA ASP A 110 8.23 -20.92 28.11
C ASP A 110 7.98 -20.41 29.54
#